data_AF-A0A927DYE7-F1
#
_entry.id   AF-A0A927DYE7-F1
#
_cell.length_a   1.000
_cell.length_b   1.000
_cell.length_c   1.000
_cell.angle_alpha   90.00
_cell.angle_beta   90.00
_cell.angle_gamma   90.00
#
_symmetry.space_group_name_H-M   'P 1'
#
loop_
_entity.id
_entity.type
_entity.pdbx_description
1 polymer ?
#
loop_
_entity_poly.entity_id
_entity_poly.type
_entity_poly.pdbx_seq_one_letter_code
_entity_poly.pdbx_strand_id
1 'polypeptide(L)' 'MTHSSKKIIDAGLSVFEHENNSDFGSGTMHITIIGGVRRVEFYPTTGTVYANAEKGKFPAFKQKKAGINVAIRLAKSGA' A
#
# COMPACT_ATOMS: atom_id res chain seq x y z
N MET A 1 8.57 7.44 11.03
CA MET A 1 8.49 7.00 9.61
C MET A 1 8.99 5.56 9.51
N THR A 2 8.15 4.65 9.02
CA THR A 2 8.53 3.23 8.85
C THR A 2 9.47 3.01 7.65
N HIS A 3 10.19 1.87 7.63
CA HIS A 3 11.03 1.49 6.48
C HIS A 3 10.22 1.37 5.17
N SER A 4 8.95 0.97 5.27
CA SER A 4 8.03 0.88 4.12
C SER A 4 7.68 2.26 3.56
N SER A 5 7.35 3.22 4.43
CA SER A 5 7.00 4.58 4.00
C SER A 5 8.16 5.32 3.36
N LYS A 6 9.39 5.10 3.85
CA LYS A 6 10.59 5.63 3.20
C LYS A 6 10.69 5.14 1.75
N LYS A 7 10.54 3.83 1.52
CA LYS A 7 10.57 3.26 0.15
C LYS A 7 9.50 3.82 -0.78
N ILE A 8 8.32 4.13 -0.24
CA ILE A 8 7.21 4.71 -1.02
C ILE A 8 7.55 6.15 -1.44
N ILE A 9 8.05 6.96 -0.50
CA ILE A 9 8.44 8.35 -0.75
C ILE A 9 9.64 8.42 -1.71
N ASP A 10 10.65 7.57 -1.52
CA ASP A 10 11.81 7.45 -2.42
C ASP A 10 11.37 7.04 -3.84
N ALA A 11 10.22 6.37 -3.98
CA ALA A 11 9.64 6.04 -5.28
C ALA A 11 8.84 7.20 -5.91
N GLY A 12 8.76 8.38 -5.27
CA GLY A 12 8.01 9.54 -5.75
C GLY A 12 6.50 9.43 -5.52
N LEU A 13 6.07 8.58 -4.59
CA LEU A 13 4.67 8.40 -4.22
C LEU A 13 4.40 9.07 -2.86
N SER A 14 3.12 9.28 -2.55
CA SER A 14 2.71 9.78 -1.24
C SER A 14 2.10 8.66 -0.40
N VAL A 15 2.16 8.84 0.92
CA VAL A 15 1.80 7.80 1.87
C VAL A 15 0.95 8.37 3.01
N PHE A 16 -0.08 7.64 3.40
CA PHE A 16 -0.84 7.86 4.62
C PHE A 16 -0.71 6.61 5.50
N GLU A 17 0.02 6.74 6.62
CA GLU A 17 0.17 5.67 7.62
C GLU A 17 -1.06 5.69 8.53
N HIS A 18 -1.72 4.54 8.70
CA HIS A 18 -2.81 4.37 9.65
C HIS A 18 -2.32 3.61 10.87
N GLU A 19 -2.53 4.20 12.04
CA GLU A 19 -2.28 3.54 13.31
C GLU A 19 -3.34 2.47 13.60
N ASN A 20 -2.96 1.47 14.39
CA ASN A 20 -3.89 0.42 14.82
C ASN A 20 -4.89 1.01 15.83
N ASN A 21 -6.19 0.91 15.56
CA ASN A 21 -7.25 1.31 16.49
C ASN A 21 -7.57 0.20 17.53
N SER A 22 -6.60 -0.63 17.88
CA SER A 22 -6.77 -1.75 18.81
C SER A 22 -5.63 -1.78 19.83
N ASP A 23 -6.00 -1.82 21.12
CA ASP A 23 -5.17 -1.54 22.30
C ASP A 23 -3.96 -2.47 22.54
N PHE A 24 -3.65 -3.42 21.65
CA PHE A 24 -2.68 -4.50 21.95
C PHE A 24 -1.63 -4.79 20.86
N GLY A 25 -1.41 -3.90 19.89
CA GLY A 25 -0.38 -4.12 18.86
C GLY A 25 0.41 -2.86 18.50
N SER A 26 1.71 -2.85 18.75
CA SER A 26 2.63 -1.81 18.28
C SER A 26 2.98 -2.03 16.80
N GLY A 27 2.61 -1.09 15.93
CA GLY A 27 3.05 -1.02 14.54
C GLY A 27 2.03 -0.47 13.55
N THR A 28 2.52 0.13 12.45
CA THR A 28 1.70 0.58 11.31
C THR A 28 1.04 -0.63 10.64
N MET A 29 -0.26 -0.83 10.89
CA MET A 29 -0.99 -1.97 10.33
C MET A 29 -1.36 -1.76 8.87
N HIS A 30 -1.53 -0.52 8.44
CA HIS A 30 -2.10 -0.20 7.15
C HIS A 30 -1.50 1.08 6.58
N ILE A 31 -1.09 1.01 5.32
CA ILE A 31 -0.48 2.10 4.58
C ILE A 31 -1.29 2.32 3.31
N THR A 32 -1.85 3.51 3.16
CA THR A 32 -2.42 3.94 1.88
C THR A 32 -1.34 4.61 1.06
N ILE A 33 -1.12 4.10 -0.16
CA ILE A 33 -0.22 4.64 -1.17
C ILE A 33 -1.06 5.39 -2.22
N ILE A 34 -0.72 6.65 -2.45
CA ILE A 34 -1.35 7.55 -3.44
C ILE A 34 -0.28 8.32 -4.22
N GLY A 35 -0.72 9.22 -5.12
CA GLY A 35 0.17 10.03 -5.96
C GLY A 35 0.67 9.32 -7.23
N GLY A 36 0.37 8.03 -7.39
CA GLY A 36 0.56 7.30 -8.63
C GLY A 36 -0.71 7.23 -9.48
N VAL A 37 -0.73 6.32 -10.46
CA VAL A 37 -1.89 6.10 -11.34
C VAL A 37 -3.02 5.33 -10.66
N ARG A 38 -2.72 4.68 -9.52
CA ARG A 38 -3.65 3.81 -8.79
C ARG A 38 -3.45 3.94 -7.29
N ARG A 39 -4.54 4.05 -6.54
CA ARG A 39 -4.52 3.98 -5.07
C ARG A 39 -4.32 2.53 -4.62
N VAL A 40 -3.37 2.30 -3.73
CA VAL A 40 -3.02 0.96 -3.25
C VAL A 40 -2.95 0.96 -1.72
N GLU A 41 -3.51 -0.08 -1.12
CA GLU A 41 -3.44 -0.35 0.30
C GLU A 41 -2.41 -1.45 0.56
N PHE A 42 -1.49 -1.20 1.50
CA PHE A 42 -0.44 -2.13 1.89
C PHE A 42 -0.49 -2.40 3.39
N TYR A 43 -0.44 -3.67 3.78
CA TYR A 43 -0.44 -4.12 5.17
C TYR A 43 0.95 -4.69 5.51
N PRO A 44 1.86 -3.91 6.12
CA PRO A 44 3.25 -4.32 6.34
C PRO A 44 3.39 -5.64 7.10
N THR A 45 2.58 -5.84 8.14
CA THR A 45 2.63 -7.02 9.01
C THR A 45 2.38 -8.34 8.26
N THR A 46 1.51 -8.32 7.25
CA THR A 46 1.18 -9.53 6.48
C THR A 46 1.78 -9.54 5.08
N GLY A 47 2.40 -8.43 4.67
CA GLY A 47 2.82 -8.17 3.30
C GLY A 47 1.65 -8.16 2.30
N THR A 48 0.41 -7.97 2.76
CA THR A 48 -0.76 -7.99 1.87
C THR A 48 -0.86 -6.69 1.09
N VAL A 49 -1.13 -6.80 -0.21
CA VAL A 49 -1.40 -5.67 -1.11
C VAL A 49 -2.83 -5.79 -1.60
N TYR A 50 -3.55 -4.68 -1.56
CA TYR A 50 -4.92 -4.56 -2.01
C TYR A 50 -5.11 -3.30 -2.84
N ALA A 51 -5.93 -3.36 -3.86
CA ALA A 51 -6.42 -2.18 -4.55
C ALA A 51 -7.82 -2.45 -5.09
N ASN A 52 -8.70 -1.46 -4.93
CA ASN A 52 -10.05 -1.52 -5.48
C ASN A 52 -10.03 -1.59 -7.01
N ALA A 53 -11.14 -2.05 -7.58
CA ALA A 53 -11.37 -1.87 -9.01
C ALA A 53 -11.62 -0.38 -9.29
N GLU A 54 -11.05 0.11 -10.40
CA GLU A 54 -11.35 1.42 -10.95
C GLU A 54 -12.00 1.22 -12.31
N LYS A 55 -13.27 1.61 -12.44
CA LYS A 55 -14.09 1.36 -13.64
C LYS A 55 -13.39 1.91 -14.89
N GLY A 56 -13.19 1.03 -15.89
CA GLY A 56 -12.54 1.39 -17.14
C GLY A 56 -11.01 1.55 -17.08
N LYS A 57 -10.38 1.28 -15.92
CA LYS A 57 -8.93 1.40 -15.75
C LYS A 57 -8.30 0.10 -15.26
N PHE A 58 -8.68 -0.37 -14.06
CA PHE A 58 -8.00 -1.48 -13.40
C PHE A 58 -8.99 -2.43 -12.71
N PRO A 59 -8.81 -3.77 -12.82
CA PRO A 59 -9.57 -4.73 -12.02
C PRO A 59 -9.14 -4.68 -10.56
N ALA A 60 -9.99 -5.12 -9.64
CA ALA A 60 -9.62 -5.26 -8.23
C ALA A 60 -8.40 -6.19 -8.08
N PHE A 61 -7.49 -5.86 -7.16
CA PHE A 61 -6.28 -6.62 -6.90
C PHE A 61 -6.21 -6.98 -5.42
N LYS A 62 -5.88 -8.24 -5.12
CA LYS A 62 -5.58 -8.68 -3.75
C LYS A 62 -4.54 -9.79 -3.80
N GLN A 63 -3.40 -9.58 -3.15
CA GLN A 63 -2.37 -10.60 -3.03
C GLN A 63 -1.76 -10.59 -1.62
N LYS A 64 -1.82 -11.75 -0.95
CA LYS A 64 -1.16 -11.97 0.34
C LYS A 64 0.34 -12.16 0.14
N LYS A 65 1.16 -11.76 1.12
CA LYS A 65 2.63 -11.91 1.08
C LYS A 65 3.30 -11.35 -0.19
N ALA A 66 2.70 -10.34 -0.82
CA ALA A 66 3.24 -9.70 -2.02
C ALA A 66 4.38 -8.71 -1.71
N GLY A 67 4.28 -8.03 -0.57
CA GLY A 67 5.29 -7.09 -0.10
C GLY A 67 5.25 -5.71 -0.76
N ILE A 68 6.10 -4.82 -0.25
CA ILE A 68 6.08 -3.39 -0.57
C ILE A 68 6.39 -3.08 -2.03
N ASN A 69 7.27 -3.85 -2.67
CA ASN A 69 7.65 -3.62 -4.07
C ASN A 69 6.48 -3.85 -5.03
N VAL A 70 5.62 -4.83 -4.74
CA VAL A 70 4.39 -5.06 -5.51
C VAL A 70 3.41 -3.89 -5.29
N ALA A 71 3.31 -3.39 -4.07
CA ALA A 71 2.46 -2.23 -3.77
C ALA A 71 2.90 -0.98 -4.57
N ILE A 72 4.21 -0.69 -4.57
CA ILE A 72 4.80 0.44 -5.32
C ILE A 72 4.59 0.27 -6.83
N ARG A 73 4.86 -0.94 -7.37
CA ARG A 73 4.64 -1.23 -8.78
C ARG A 73 3.18 -0.98 -9.15
N LEU A 74 2.25 -1.57 -8.40
CA LEU A 74 0.81 -1.43 -8.65
C LEU A 74 0.36 0.03 -8.57
N ALA A 75 0.91 0.83 -7.67
CA ALA A 75 0.61 2.27 -7.57
C ALA A 75 1.14 3.06 -8.78
N LYS A 76 2.28 2.67 -9.35
CA LYS A 76 2.91 3.34 -10.50
C LYS A 76 2.35 2.93 -11.86
N SER A 77 2.13 1.63 -12.08
CA SER A 77 1.72 1.08 -13.38
C SER A 77 0.24 0.69 -13.43
N GLY A 78 -0.41 0.55 -12.28
CA GLY A 78 -1.77 0.01 -12.18
C GLY A 78 -1.88 -1.52 -12.28
N ALA A 79 -0.80 -2.21 -12.69
CA ALA A 79 -0.72 -3.66 -12.89
C ALA A 79 0.61 -4.25 -12.39
#